data_AF-A3ZT39-F1
#
_entry.id   AF-A3ZT39-F1
#
_cell.length_a   1.000
_cell.length_b   1.000
_cell.length_c   1.000
_cell.angle_alpha   90.00
_cell.angle_beta   90.00
_cell.angle_gamma   90.00
#
_symmetry.space_group_name_H-M   'P 1'
#
loop_
_entity.id
_entity.type
_entity.pdbx_description
1 polymer ?
#
loop_
_entity_poly.entity_id
_entity_poly.type
_entity_poly.pdbx_seq_one_letter_code
_entity_poly.pdbx_strand_id
1 'polypeptide(L)'
;MVKDLLAAIFRKSPGVQSASRWNLRESVTLIAVVAGLGIIEWIGRTQTSELKDLACAILLATLFRLVFSRYFCRRVRWASALSRRMRRVWNRIIVTFRYDWGLDLRRSPPIERGLPRLFLLGPLLALAAVSAATLFNYATGVTLRETVPVVCYLAYLTPMAIIWGSLIVLVFGAAFSPGYVMFDALLVYGKRPERESFRLSMVFASIVAGGILALTLLAPTWLATLLWSLTLLLSLTANWLTPAWRPDCLWRKGETAVRAMPMYLFLTITDLLIALVPAIPVSLALGGEVIGLGSHFESSPISTGLGRLAIWYGTFALLASTLLMESHYFLARLSDPSRKSPLALHLSGVERPRQRRELRLLAKRNGWKIRFAPNDPERLDVRLQVVESAPRTDESNTICLHLDDLEAEETLLRIRRRDQVQKRRALVKGIEAIFRRAAARKQREGSGYWLAPHYWFFPGLTRDVVSSDDANSLDVIPPLYRDVMPRGARHHFFEICQALKIDLIFVEDGVDFYAVRRVLRVMFERFDIDADKRPLEEVHFSGLPKIRVLIHEFTIDQPPRKTKYPEPSYQYLGRARILHVYRDRGDDEALTPTPDVPEQLLSPVGSF
;
A
#
# COMPACT_ATOMS: atom_id res chain seq x y z
N MET A 1 3.35 0.70 28.22
CA MET A 1 4.59 1.50 28.40
C MET A 1 4.42 3.00 28.17
N VAL A 2 4.12 3.53 26.97
CA VAL A 2 3.84 4.99 26.77
C VAL A 2 2.57 5.44 27.51
N LYS A 3 1.52 4.61 27.53
CA LYS A 3 0.30 4.86 28.31
C LYS A 3 0.56 4.94 29.82
N ASP A 4 1.44 4.09 30.34
CA ASP A 4 1.76 4.04 31.77
C ASP A 4 2.74 5.13 32.18
N LEU A 5 3.66 5.53 31.28
CA LEU A 5 4.54 6.68 31.46
C LEU A 5 3.74 7.99 31.43
N LEU A 6 2.77 8.11 30.52
CA LEU A 6 1.82 9.23 30.52
C LEU A 6 0.93 9.19 31.76
N ALA A 7 0.43 8.03 32.18
CA ALA A 7 -0.37 7.90 33.41
C ALA A 7 0.44 8.25 34.67
N ALA A 8 1.74 7.95 34.70
CA ALA A 8 2.65 8.35 35.77
C ALA A 8 2.96 9.85 35.77
N ILE A 9 3.13 10.47 34.60
CA ILE A 9 3.28 11.94 34.47
C ILE A 9 1.97 12.69 34.82
N PHE A 10 0.81 12.04 34.67
CA PHE A 10 -0.51 12.62 34.94
C PHE A 10 -1.17 12.18 36.25
N ARG A 11 -0.49 11.43 37.15
CA ARG A 11 -1.01 11.18 38.50
C ARG A 11 -1.22 12.52 39.22
N LYS A 12 -2.50 12.85 39.41
CA LYS A 12 -3.00 14.01 40.15
C LYS A 12 -2.52 13.90 41.60
N SER A 13 -1.72 14.85 42.05
CA SER A 13 -1.71 15.23 43.47
C SER A 13 -2.95 16.13 43.71
N PRO A 14 -3.91 15.74 44.56
CA PRO A 14 -5.08 16.55 44.87
C PRO A 14 -4.70 17.59 45.93
N GLY A 15 -4.00 18.63 45.50
CA GLY A 15 -3.80 19.85 46.28
C GLY A 15 -4.49 21.00 45.56
N VAL A 16 -5.67 21.40 46.06
CA VAL A 16 -6.32 22.65 45.64
C VAL A 16 -5.46 23.80 46.15
N GLN A 17 -4.47 24.20 45.36
CA GLN A 17 -3.76 25.46 45.60
C GLN A 17 -4.73 26.61 45.30
N SER A 18 -5.05 27.34 46.36
CA SER A 18 -5.73 28.63 46.38
C SER A 18 -5.18 29.53 45.28
N ALA A 19 -6.07 30.30 44.64
CA ALA A 19 -5.77 31.24 43.56
C ALA A 19 -4.52 32.10 43.89
N SER A 20 -3.35 31.69 43.39
CA SER A 20 -2.18 32.55 43.48
C SER A 20 -2.36 33.69 42.48
N ARG A 21 -2.06 34.90 42.96
CA ARG A 21 -2.01 36.13 42.17
C ARG A 21 -1.22 35.84 40.89
N TRP A 22 -1.71 36.37 39.75
CA TRP A 22 -1.06 36.26 38.45
C TRP A 22 0.45 36.29 38.61
N ASN A 23 1.09 35.17 38.27
CA ASN A 23 2.52 35.05 38.46
C ASN A 23 3.16 36.10 37.57
N LEU A 24 3.91 37.06 38.14
CA LEU A 24 4.42 38.25 37.44
C LEU A 24 5.09 37.90 36.09
N ARG A 25 5.70 36.71 36.02
CA ARG A 25 6.30 36.11 34.82
C ARG A 25 5.31 35.85 33.68
N GLU A 26 4.09 35.38 33.98
CA GLU A 26 3.03 35.13 32.99
C GLU A 26 2.48 36.45 32.42
N SER A 27 2.32 37.47 33.25
CA SER A 27 1.93 38.82 32.81
C SER A 27 3.00 39.40 31.88
N VAL A 28 4.27 39.30 32.27
CA VAL A 28 5.40 39.81 31.46
C VAL A 28 5.48 39.11 30.11
N THR A 29 5.26 37.79 30.06
CA THR A 29 5.31 37.05 28.78
C THR A 29 4.11 37.33 27.89
N LEU A 30 2.91 37.54 28.44
CA LEU A 30 1.74 37.99 27.68
C LEU A 30 1.96 39.40 27.12
N ILE A 31 2.44 40.33 27.95
CA ILE A 31 2.77 41.70 27.53
C ILE A 31 3.82 41.67 26.42
N ALA A 32 4.87 40.86 26.55
CA ALA A 32 5.90 40.72 25.52
C ALA A 32 5.34 40.19 24.19
N VAL A 33 4.38 39.26 24.22
CA VAL A 33 3.73 38.73 23.01
C VAL A 33 2.83 39.78 22.37
N VAL A 34 1.99 40.47 23.15
CA VAL A 34 1.11 41.55 22.64
C VAL A 34 1.95 42.70 22.08
N ALA A 35 3.01 43.10 22.78
CA ALA A 35 3.97 44.09 22.30
C ALA A 35 4.66 43.61 21.01
N GLY A 36 5.09 42.34 20.96
CA GLY A 36 5.67 41.74 19.76
C GLY A 36 4.73 41.77 18.56
N LEU A 37 3.45 41.43 18.75
CA LEU A 37 2.43 41.52 17.70
C LEU A 37 2.17 42.97 17.26
N GLY A 38 2.13 43.91 18.20
CA GLY A 38 2.00 45.34 17.90
C GLY A 38 3.19 45.89 17.12
N ILE A 39 4.41 45.46 17.46
CA ILE A 39 5.64 45.82 16.73
C ILE A 39 5.61 45.26 15.31
N ILE A 40 5.20 44.00 15.13
CA ILE A 40 5.06 43.38 13.79
C ILE A 40 4.06 44.17 12.94
N GLU A 41 2.88 44.47 13.49
CA GLU A 41 1.83 45.25 12.79
C GLU A 41 2.32 46.65 12.42
N TRP A 42 3.03 47.33 13.33
CA TRP A 42 3.57 48.66 13.08
C TRP A 42 4.66 48.66 12.01
N ILE A 43 5.63 47.75 12.11
CA ILE A 43 6.74 47.63 11.15
C ILE A 43 6.19 47.32 9.74
N GLY A 44 5.26 46.37 9.63
CA GLY A 44 4.73 45.92 8.35
C GLY A 44 3.96 46.99 7.57
N ARG A 45 3.41 48.00 8.25
CA ARG A 45 2.72 49.12 7.59
C ARG A 45 3.66 50.17 7.00
N THR A 46 4.92 50.21 7.42
CA THR A 46 5.84 51.31 7.05
C THR A 46 6.60 51.06 5.75
N GLN A 47 6.94 49.81 5.44
CA GLN A 47 7.70 49.46 4.24
C GLN A 47 7.37 48.04 3.79
N THR A 48 7.05 47.88 2.51
CA THR A 48 6.69 46.60 1.90
C THR A 48 7.93 45.94 1.24
N SER A 49 8.68 45.14 1.99
CA SER A 49 9.75 44.28 1.44
C SER A 49 9.58 42.82 1.90
N GLU A 50 9.73 41.84 1.00
CA GLU A 50 9.50 40.43 1.36
C GLU A 50 10.50 39.93 2.40
N LEU A 51 11.72 40.47 2.42
CA LEU A 51 12.71 40.16 3.45
C LEU A 51 12.22 40.58 4.85
N LYS A 52 11.53 41.72 4.94
CA LYS A 52 10.88 42.15 6.19
C LYS A 52 9.70 41.26 6.53
N ASP A 53 8.88 40.90 5.54
CA ASP A 53 7.78 39.97 5.71
C ASP A 53 8.28 38.62 6.24
N LEU A 54 9.39 38.10 5.71
CA LEU A 54 10.03 36.87 6.19
C LEU A 54 10.56 37.02 7.62
N ALA A 55 11.26 38.12 7.93
CA ALA A 55 11.76 38.36 9.29
C ALA A 55 10.60 38.45 10.29
N CYS A 56 9.51 39.14 9.94
CA CYS A 56 8.30 39.24 10.75
C CYS A 56 7.59 37.89 10.89
N ALA A 57 7.55 37.07 9.83
CA ALA A 57 6.99 35.72 9.88
C ALA A 57 7.80 34.80 10.81
N ILE A 58 9.14 34.87 10.76
CA ILE A 58 10.03 34.14 11.68
C ILE A 58 9.82 34.62 13.12
N LEU A 59 9.72 35.93 13.35
CA LEU A 59 9.43 36.49 14.66
C LEU A 59 8.05 36.03 15.17
N LEU A 60 7.04 36.02 14.31
CA LEU A 60 5.69 35.54 14.62
C LEU A 60 5.72 34.04 14.98
N ALA A 61 6.40 33.22 14.20
CA ALA A 61 6.54 31.78 14.44
C ALA A 61 7.33 31.49 15.74
N THR A 62 8.37 32.26 16.04
CA THR A 62 9.15 32.12 17.29
C THR A 62 8.35 32.58 18.51
N LEU A 63 7.60 33.68 18.43
CA LEU A 63 6.66 34.10 19.47
C LEU A 63 5.60 33.01 19.70
N PHE A 64 5.01 32.47 18.63
CA PHE A 64 4.04 31.37 18.72
C PHE A 64 4.66 30.12 19.37
N ARG A 65 5.87 29.71 18.95
CA ARG A 65 6.60 28.58 19.55
C ARG A 65 6.95 28.83 21.01
N LEU A 66 7.34 30.05 21.39
CA LEU A 66 7.67 30.40 22.77
C LEU A 66 6.41 30.36 23.64
N VAL A 67 5.29 30.89 23.14
CA VAL A 67 3.98 30.78 23.80
C VAL A 67 3.59 29.31 23.94
N PHE A 68 3.70 28.53 22.86
CA PHE A 68 3.36 27.12 22.86
C PHE A 68 4.23 26.32 23.85
N SER A 69 5.55 26.40 23.73
CA SER A 69 6.49 25.68 24.59
C SER A 69 6.41 26.10 26.06
N ARG A 70 6.20 27.39 26.39
CA ARG A 70 6.11 27.82 27.79
C ARG A 70 4.72 27.62 28.39
N TYR A 71 3.65 27.94 27.67
CA TYR A 71 2.29 27.98 28.24
C TYR A 71 1.43 26.74 27.94
N PHE A 72 1.68 26.01 26.86
CA PHE A 72 0.97 24.75 26.63
C PHE A 72 1.63 23.59 27.36
N CYS A 73 2.95 23.63 27.58
CA CYS A 73 3.66 22.60 28.34
C CYS A 73 3.67 22.83 29.85
N ARG A 74 3.59 24.08 30.35
CA ARG A 74 3.39 24.38 31.78
C ARG A 74 1.92 24.73 32.01
N ARG A 75 1.28 24.09 33.00
CA ARG A 75 -0.18 24.06 33.26
C ARG A 75 -0.82 25.43 33.57
N VAL A 76 -0.75 26.41 32.66
CA VAL A 76 -1.46 27.68 32.79
C VAL A 76 -2.94 27.44 32.49
N ARG A 77 -3.82 27.83 33.42
CA ARG A 77 -5.24 27.44 33.40
C ARG A 77 -5.96 27.84 32.11
N TRP A 78 -5.76 29.07 31.62
CA TRP A 78 -6.43 29.55 30.40
C TRP A 78 -5.87 28.88 29.13
N ALA A 79 -4.55 28.68 29.02
CA ALA A 79 -3.93 27.98 27.90
C ALA A 79 -4.30 26.49 27.88
N SER A 80 -4.43 25.86 29.05
CA SER A 80 -4.98 24.50 29.18
C SER A 80 -6.45 24.44 28.78
N ALA A 81 -7.24 25.50 29.01
CA ALA A 81 -8.63 25.57 28.59
C ALA A 81 -8.74 25.76 27.08
N LEU A 82 -7.92 26.64 26.50
CA LEU A 82 -7.82 26.88 25.06
C LEU A 82 -7.32 25.64 24.32
N SER A 83 -6.24 25.01 24.78
CA SER A 83 -5.73 23.75 24.21
C SER A 83 -6.73 22.62 24.30
N ARG A 84 -7.50 22.51 25.40
CA ARG A 84 -8.60 21.54 25.49
C ARG A 84 -9.74 21.89 24.55
N ARG A 85 -10.03 23.17 24.31
CA ARG A 85 -11.04 23.59 23.31
C ARG A 85 -10.54 23.29 21.89
N MET A 86 -9.32 23.69 21.55
CA MET A 86 -8.67 23.40 20.28
C MET A 86 -8.53 21.90 20.04
N ARG A 87 -8.09 21.11 21.03
CA ARG A 87 -8.04 19.65 20.92
C ARG A 87 -9.43 19.03 20.80
N ARG A 88 -10.46 19.58 21.45
CA ARG A 88 -11.85 19.14 21.24
C ARG A 88 -12.34 19.45 19.83
N VAL A 89 -12.07 20.64 19.32
CA VAL A 89 -12.40 21.03 17.94
C VAL A 89 -11.63 20.17 16.95
N TRP A 90 -10.32 20.01 17.15
CA TRP A 90 -9.45 19.17 16.33
C TRP A 90 -9.86 17.71 16.38
N ASN A 91 -10.18 17.16 17.55
CA ASN A 91 -10.69 15.79 17.66
C ASN A 91 -12.07 15.66 17.01
N ARG A 92 -12.95 16.66 17.12
CA ARG A 92 -14.24 16.66 16.40
C ARG A 92 -14.02 16.69 14.90
N ILE A 93 -13.10 17.52 14.42
CA ILE A 93 -12.67 17.58 13.02
C ILE A 93 -12.14 16.20 12.63
N ILE A 94 -11.09 15.69 13.28
CA ILE A 94 -10.54 14.35 12.99
C ILE A 94 -11.64 13.29 12.99
N VAL A 95 -12.51 13.23 14.00
CA VAL A 95 -13.60 12.24 14.04
C VAL A 95 -14.58 12.42 12.88
N THR A 96 -14.87 13.67 12.48
CA THR A 96 -15.70 13.99 11.32
C THR A 96 -15.04 13.58 10.00
N PHE A 97 -13.71 13.58 9.96
CA PHE A 97 -12.87 13.22 8.81
C PHE A 97 -12.32 11.79 8.89
N ARG A 98 -12.61 11.04 9.97
CA ARG A 98 -12.11 9.69 10.17
C ARG A 98 -12.99 8.73 9.38
N TYR A 99 -12.34 8.00 8.49
CA TYR A 99 -12.92 6.88 7.78
C TYR A 99 -12.16 5.64 8.19
N ASP A 100 -12.90 4.57 8.49
CA ASP A 100 -12.32 3.25 8.60
C ASP A 100 -12.20 2.68 7.19
N TRP A 101 -11.03 2.14 6.85
CA TRP A 101 -10.73 1.59 5.52
C TRP A 101 -10.30 0.13 5.66
N GLY A 102 -10.61 -0.69 4.67
CA GLY A 102 -10.12 -2.06 4.59
C GLY A 102 -10.31 -2.68 3.21
N LEU A 103 -9.53 -3.70 2.87
CA LEU A 103 -9.63 -4.42 1.60
C LEU A 103 -10.75 -5.47 1.64
N ASP A 104 -11.62 -5.47 0.63
CA ASP A 104 -12.54 -6.57 0.34
C ASP A 104 -11.89 -7.58 -0.59
N LEU A 105 -11.49 -8.72 -0.01
CA LEU A 105 -10.93 -9.83 -0.77
C LEU A 105 -12.03 -10.79 -1.27
N ARG A 106 -13.19 -10.81 -0.62
CA ARG A 106 -14.26 -11.78 -0.87
C ARG A 106 -15.13 -11.39 -2.06
N ARG A 107 -15.47 -10.10 -2.20
CA ARG A 107 -16.40 -9.50 -3.20
C ARG A 107 -17.84 -10.06 -3.23
N SER A 108 -18.07 -11.26 -2.74
CA SER A 108 -19.37 -11.93 -2.67
C SER A 108 -19.78 -12.16 -1.21
N PRO A 109 -20.99 -11.74 -0.79
CA PRO A 109 -21.99 -11.01 -1.58
C PRO A 109 -21.52 -9.57 -1.93
N PRO A 110 -22.00 -8.97 -3.04
CA PRO A 110 -21.62 -7.61 -3.39
C PRO A 110 -22.04 -6.61 -2.31
N ILE A 111 -21.14 -5.72 -1.92
CA ILE A 111 -21.43 -4.60 -1.01
C ILE A 111 -21.85 -3.38 -1.84
N GLU A 112 -22.79 -2.58 -1.33
CA GLU A 112 -23.22 -1.36 -2.00
C GLU A 112 -22.05 -0.42 -2.30
N ARG A 113 -22.00 0.05 -3.55
CA ARG A 113 -20.96 0.97 -3.99
C ARG A 113 -21.26 2.39 -3.52
N GLY A 114 -20.24 3.11 -3.08
CA GLY A 114 -20.38 4.53 -2.81
C GLY A 114 -19.04 5.22 -2.61
N LEU A 115 -19.05 6.54 -2.80
CA LEU A 115 -17.88 7.39 -2.64
C LEU A 115 -17.96 8.20 -1.35
N PRO A 116 -16.86 8.30 -0.58
CA PRO A 116 -16.80 9.25 0.51
C PRO A 116 -17.00 10.67 -0.04
N ARG A 117 -17.84 11.49 0.61
CA ARG A 117 -18.11 12.86 0.15
C ARG A 117 -16.83 13.68 -0.01
N LEU A 118 -15.83 13.44 0.84
CA LEU A 118 -14.54 14.13 0.76
C LEU A 118 -13.70 13.70 -0.44
N PHE A 119 -13.84 12.47 -0.91
CA PHE A 119 -13.14 11.99 -2.09
C PHE A 119 -13.72 12.62 -3.36
N LEU A 120 -15.00 12.99 -3.35
CA LEU A 120 -15.63 13.77 -4.41
C LEU A 120 -15.30 15.26 -4.31
N LEU A 121 -15.52 15.86 -3.14
CA LEU A 121 -15.37 17.30 -2.94
C LEU A 121 -13.91 17.74 -2.87
N GLY A 122 -13.02 16.92 -2.31
CA GLY A 122 -11.62 17.27 -2.08
C GLY A 122 -10.90 17.68 -3.36
N PRO A 123 -10.89 16.86 -4.42
CA PRO A 123 -10.23 17.23 -5.66
C PRO A 123 -10.91 18.38 -6.40
N LEU A 124 -12.25 18.46 -6.35
CA LEU A 124 -12.99 19.58 -6.94
C LEU A 124 -12.65 20.90 -6.24
N LEU A 125 -12.59 20.91 -4.91
CA LEU A 125 -12.20 22.07 -4.11
C LEU A 125 -10.72 22.43 -4.33
N ALA A 126 -9.83 21.42 -4.42
CA ALA A 126 -8.42 21.66 -4.72
C ALA A 126 -8.24 22.26 -6.12
N LEU A 127 -8.92 21.71 -7.13
CA LEU A 127 -8.92 22.24 -8.49
C LEU A 127 -9.48 23.66 -8.53
N ALA A 128 -10.64 23.90 -7.90
CA ALA A 128 -11.23 25.23 -7.82
C ALA A 128 -10.32 26.22 -7.09
N ALA A 129 -9.62 25.80 -6.03
CA ALA A 129 -8.66 26.64 -5.32
C ALA A 129 -7.42 26.96 -6.18
N VAL A 130 -6.89 25.98 -6.91
CA VAL A 130 -5.79 26.22 -7.87
C VAL A 130 -6.24 27.17 -8.97
N SER A 131 -7.41 26.95 -9.57
CA SER A 131 -7.97 27.82 -10.60
C SER A 131 -8.28 29.23 -10.09
N ALA A 132 -8.81 29.36 -8.87
CA ALA A 132 -9.06 30.66 -8.25
C ALA A 132 -7.75 31.38 -7.94
N ALA A 133 -6.73 30.66 -7.44
CA ALA A 133 -5.41 31.22 -7.18
C ALA A 133 -4.74 31.72 -8.47
N THR A 134 -4.79 30.94 -9.55
CA THR A 134 -4.22 31.35 -10.84
C THR A 134 -5.02 32.50 -11.47
N LEU A 135 -6.36 32.43 -11.47
CA LEU A 135 -7.23 33.46 -12.03
C LEU A 135 -7.13 34.78 -11.24
N PHE A 136 -7.09 34.72 -9.91
CA PHE A 136 -6.94 35.90 -9.07
C PHE A 136 -5.64 36.63 -9.41
N ASN A 137 -4.51 35.90 -9.44
CA ASN A 137 -3.22 36.47 -9.81
C ASN A 137 -3.21 37.03 -11.25
N TYR A 138 -3.90 36.37 -12.17
CA TYR A 138 -4.03 36.85 -13.55
C TYR A 138 -4.87 38.13 -13.66
N ALA A 139 -6.02 38.17 -12.99
CA ALA A 139 -7.02 39.20 -13.19
C ALA A 139 -6.70 40.50 -12.45
N THR A 140 -6.13 40.43 -11.25
CA THR A 140 -5.95 41.64 -10.44
C THR A 140 -4.73 42.44 -10.88
N GLY A 141 -3.64 41.80 -11.32
CA GLY A 141 -2.35 42.45 -11.59
C GLY A 141 -1.68 43.08 -10.35
N VAL A 142 -2.48 43.37 -9.32
CA VAL A 142 -2.16 43.86 -7.99
C VAL A 142 -1.95 42.66 -7.09
N THR A 143 -0.79 42.62 -6.44
CA THR A 143 -0.48 41.57 -5.48
C THR A 143 -1.30 41.78 -4.20
N LEU A 144 -1.75 40.70 -3.53
CA LEU A 144 -2.42 40.78 -2.20
C LEU A 144 -1.61 41.62 -1.19
N ARG A 145 -0.30 41.70 -1.42
CA ARG A 145 0.69 42.45 -0.66
C ARG A 145 0.56 43.97 -0.76
N GLU A 146 -0.07 44.49 -1.81
CA GLU A 146 -0.28 45.94 -1.95
C GLU A 146 -1.53 46.42 -1.19
N THR A 147 -2.53 45.55 -1.05
CA THR A 147 -3.87 45.95 -0.54
C THR A 147 -4.13 45.53 0.90
N VAL A 148 -3.79 44.30 1.28
CA VAL A 148 -4.15 43.73 2.60
C VAL A 148 -3.31 44.32 3.75
N PRO A 149 -1.99 44.53 3.60
CA PRO A 149 -1.14 45.13 4.66
C PRO A 149 -1.61 46.49 5.16
N VAL A 150 -2.27 47.28 4.30
CA VAL A 150 -2.76 48.62 4.64
C VAL A 150 -3.85 48.56 5.71
N VAL A 151 -4.69 47.52 5.67
CA VAL A 151 -5.80 47.32 6.61
C VAL A 151 -5.31 46.60 7.87
N CYS A 152 -4.66 45.45 7.70
CA CYS A 152 -4.17 44.61 8.80
C CYS A 152 -2.99 43.75 8.33
N TYR A 153 -1.78 44.13 8.74
CA TYR A 153 -0.56 43.45 8.33
C TYR A 153 -0.49 42.02 8.87
N LEU A 154 -0.91 41.78 10.11
CA LEU A 154 -0.96 40.44 10.69
C LEU A 154 -1.91 39.50 9.93
N ALA A 155 -3.03 40.02 9.39
CA ALA A 155 -3.98 39.26 8.58
C ALA A 155 -3.40 38.87 7.21
N TYR A 156 -2.50 39.70 6.65
CA TYR A 156 -1.72 39.37 5.46
C TYR A 156 -0.57 38.38 5.76
N LEU A 157 0.18 38.65 6.84
CA LEU A 157 1.39 37.91 7.17
C LEU A 157 1.09 36.45 7.54
N THR A 158 -0.03 36.19 8.21
CA THR A 158 -0.42 34.84 8.64
C THR A 158 -0.60 33.85 7.47
N PRO A 159 -1.44 34.11 6.44
CA PRO A 159 -1.56 33.24 5.28
C PRO A 159 -0.25 33.15 4.49
N MET A 160 0.53 34.23 4.37
CA MET A 160 1.85 34.16 3.74
C MET A 160 2.82 33.24 4.48
N ALA A 161 2.87 33.31 5.81
CA ALA A 161 3.68 32.41 6.62
C ALA A 161 3.24 30.95 6.47
N ILE A 162 1.93 30.69 6.31
CA ILE A 162 1.39 29.35 6.02
C ILE A 162 1.84 28.88 4.63
N ILE A 163 1.76 29.74 3.61
CA ILE A 163 2.21 29.43 2.24
C ILE A 163 3.71 29.11 2.26
N TRP A 164 4.55 29.97 2.79
CA TRP A 164 6.00 29.72 2.88
C TRP A 164 6.32 28.47 3.71
N GLY A 165 5.66 28.29 4.85
CA GLY A 165 5.81 27.08 5.65
C GLY A 165 5.45 25.82 4.86
N SER A 166 4.36 25.86 4.08
CA SER A 166 3.96 24.75 3.22
C SER A 166 4.95 24.50 2.08
N LEU A 167 5.46 25.55 1.42
CA LEU A 167 6.48 25.44 0.37
C LEU A 167 7.78 24.86 0.92
N ILE A 168 8.21 25.29 2.11
CA ILE A 168 9.39 24.74 2.78
C ILE A 168 9.20 23.26 3.08
N VAL A 169 8.04 22.87 3.63
CA VAL A 169 7.71 21.45 3.89
C VAL A 169 7.68 20.65 2.59
N LEU A 170 7.14 21.21 1.50
CA LEU A 170 7.14 20.58 0.18
C LEU A 170 8.55 20.41 -0.36
N VAL A 171 9.38 21.45 -0.33
CA VAL A 171 10.77 21.40 -0.80
C VAL A 171 11.56 20.35 -0.01
N PHE A 172 11.52 20.37 1.31
CA PHE A 172 12.24 19.38 2.11
C PHE A 172 11.66 17.98 1.94
N GLY A 173 10.34 17.81 1.99
CA GLY A 173 9.69 16.51 1.80
C GLY A 173 10.01 15.89 0.44
N ALA A 174 9.98 16.70 -0.62
CA ALA A 174 10.30 16.28 -1.97
C ALA A 174 11.81 16.12 -2.23
N ALA A 175 12.69 16.83 -1.50
CA ALA A 175 14.13 16.63 -1.60
C ALA A 175 14.59 15.29 -0.99
N PHE A 176 13.87 14.79 0.04
CA PHE A 176 14.16 13.48 0.66
C PHE A 176 13.45 12.30 -0.01
N SER A 177 12.38 12.55 -0.78
CA SER A 177 11.63 11.51 -1.46
C SER A 177 12.46 10.63 -2.42
N PRO A 178 13.49 11.11 -3.15
CA PRO A 178 14.28 10.27 -4.05
C PRO A 178 15.11 9.24 -3.31
N GLY A 179 15.72 9.65 -2.19
CA GLY A 179 16.46 8.75 -1.31
C GLY A 179 15.54 7.67 -0.74
N TYR A 180 14.32 8.07 -0.35
CA TYR A 180 13.29 7.14 0.13
C TYR A 180 12.83 6.15 -0.95
N VAL A 181 12.48 6.65 -2.14
CA VAL A 181 12.06 5.86 -3.30
C VAL A 181 13.15 4.86 -3.72
N MET A 182 14.41 5.28 -3.73
CA MET A 182 15.52 4.39 -4.08
C MET A 182 15.78 3.35 -2.98
N PHE A 183 15.67 3.74 -1.72
CA PHE A 183 15.78 2.82 -0.60
C PHE A 183 14.68 1.75 -0.63
N ASP A 184 13.44 2.15 -0.88
CA ASP A 184 12.30 1.25 -1.04
C ASP A 184 12.46 0.33 -2.26
N ALA A 185 12.89 0.88 -3.40
CA ALA A 185 13.22 0.06 -4.58
C ALA A 185 14.26 -1.01 -4.26
N LEU A 186 15.35 -0.66 -3.56
CA LEU A 186 16.40 -1.62 -3.18
C LEU A 186 15.85 -2.74 -2.27
N LEU A 187 14.96 -2.40 -1.33
CA LEU A 187 14.28 -3.36 -0.48
C LEU A 187 13.38 -4.30 -1.28
N VAL A 188 12.57 -3.75 -2.20
CA VAL A 188 11.67 -4.53 -3.07
C VAL A 188 12.45 -5.50 -3.95
N TYR A 189 13.62 -5.11 -4.43
CA TYR A 189 14.48 -6.00 -5.23
C TYR A 189 15.34 -6.95 -4.37
N GLY A 190 15.02 -7.08 -3.08
CA GLY A 190 15.55 -8.11 -2.20
C GLY A 190 17.01 -7.92 -1.81
N LYS A 191 17.61 -6.76 -2.11
CA LYS A 191 18.94 -6.40 -1.63
C LYS A 191 18.77 -5.76 -0.27
N ARG A 192 19.26 -6.41 0.79
CA ARG A 192 19.32 -5.76 2.10
C ARG A 192 20.15 -4.48 1.95
N PRO A 193 19.65 -3.33 2.42
CA PRO A 193 20.41 -2.11 2.35
C PRO A 193 21.59 -2.22 3.32
N GLU A 194 22.76 -2.58 2.80
CA GLU A 194 24.01 -2.44 3.53
C GLU A 194 24.27 -0.94 3.78
N ARG A 195 25.08 -0.60 4.80
CA ARG A 195 25.44 0.80 5.10
C ARG A 195 25.94 1.56 3.85
N GLU A 196 26.57 0.85 2.92
CA GLU A 196 27.03 1.39 1.63
C GLU A 196 25.87 1.84 0.72
N SER A 197 24.77 1.07 0.67
CA SER A 197 23.59 1.44 -0.12
C SER A 197 22.92 2.72 0.38
N PHE A 198 22.94 2.94 1.70
CA PHE A 198 22.45 4.18 2.30
C PHE A 198 23.34 5.37 1.91
N ARG A 199 24.68 5.21 1.93
CA ARG A 199 25.60 6.25 1.47
C ARG A 199 25.37 6.58 -0.01
N LEU A 200 25.23 5.58 -0.87
CA LEU A 200 24.90 5.77 -2.28
C LEU A 200 23.56 6.49 -2.46
N SER A 201 22.55 6.21 -1.62
CA SER A 201 21.26 6.91 -1.64
C SER A 201 21.37 8.39 -1.27
N MET A 202 22.21 8.73 -0.30
CA MET A 202 22.46 10.11 0.08
C MET A 202 23.24 10.87 -0.99
N VAL A 203 24.24 10.23 -1.61
CA VAL A 203 24.99 10.81 -2.72
C VAL A 203 24.07 11.05 -3.92
N PHE A 204 23.26 10.06 -4.30
CA PHE A 204 22.28 10.19 -5.38
C PHE A 204 21.28 11.32 -5.09
N ALA A 205 20.69 11.36 -3.89
CA ALA A 205 19.78 12.43 -3.49
C ALA A 205 20.45 13.81 -3.54
N SER A 206 21.73 13.92 -3.18
CA SER A 206 22.49 15.18 -3.24
C SER A 206 22.73 15.64 -4.69
N ILE A 207 23.07 14.70 -5.60
CA ILE A 207 23.23 14.99 -7.03
C ILE A 207 21.91 15.44 -7.64
N VAL A 208 20.81 14.74 -7.33
CA VAL A 208 19.46 15.11 -7.78
C VAL A 208 19.07 16.49 -7.25
N ALA A 209 19.32 16.76 -5.97
CA ALA A 209 19.05 18.07 -5.37
C ALA A 209 19.84 19.20 -6.05
N GLY A 210 21.12 18.98 -6.35
CA GLY A 210 21.96 19.92 -7.11
C GLY A 210 21.44 20.15 -8.54
N GLY A 211 21.02 19.08 -9.23
CA GLY A 211 20.41 19.16 -10.56
C GLY A 211 19.09 19.92 -10.57
N ILE A 212 18.22 19.67 -9.58
CA ILE A 212 16.95 20.40 -9.42
C ILE A 212 17.20 21.88 -9.12
N LEU A 213 18.20 22.20 -8.29
CA LEU A 213 18.59 23.59 -8.03
C LEU A 213 19.06 24.29 -9.31
N ALA A 214 19.87 23.62 -10.14
CA ALA A 214 20.28 24.15 -11.44
C ALA A 214 19.09 24.36 -12.38
N LEU A 215 18.16 23.41 -12.47
CA LEU A 215 16.92 23.55 -13.26
C LEU A 215 16.05 24.71 -12.76
N THR A 216 15.99 24.92 -11.45
CA THR A 216 15.23 26.03 -10.85
C THR A 216 15.76 27.40 -11.30
N LEU A 217 17.07 27.50 -11.55
CA LEU A 217 17.73 28.73 -11.99
C LEU A 217 17.71 28.91 -13.50
N LEU A 218 17.82 27.82 -14.27
CA LEU A 218 18.06 27.86 -15.71
C LEU A 218 16.81 27.57 -16.56
N ALA A 219 15.87 26.77 -16.04
CA ALA A 219 14.72 26.31 -16.79
C ALA A 219 13.45 27.08 -16.40
N PRO A 220 12.56 27.37 -17.37
CA PRO A 220 11.33 28.07 -17.10
C PRO A 220 10.37 27.20 -16.27
N THR A 221 9.64 27.82 -15.35
CA THR A 221 8.72 27.13 -14.43
C THR A 221 7.53 26.48 -15.11
N TRP A 222 7.03 27.05 -16.21
CA TRP A 222 5.93 26.44 -16.98
C TRP A 222 6.29 25.03 -17.50
N LEU A 223 7.58 24.76 -17.75
CA LEU A 223 8.04 23.42 -18.12
C LEU A 223 7.87 22.44 -16.95
N ALA A 224 8.15 22.86 -15.72
CA ALA A 224 7.91 22.07 -14.53
C ALA A 224 6.42 21.77 -14.33
N THR A 225 5.54 22.75 -14.57
CA THR A 225 4.08 22.59 -14.54
C THR A 225 3.59 21.59 -15.59
N LEU A 226 4.13 21.65 -16.81
CA LEU A 226 3.79 20.73 -17.89
C LEU A 226 4.23 19.30 -17.54
N LEU A 227 5.45 19.12 -17.04
CA LEU A 227 5.95 17.82 -16.59
C LEU A 227 5.15 17.27 -15.40
N TRP A 228 4.76 18.12 -14.45
CA TRP A 228 3.88 17.75 -13.33
C TRP A 228 2.54 17.23 -13.85
N SER A 229 1.93 17.97 -14.79
CA SER A 229 0.62 17.65 -15.36
C SER A 229 0.67 16.35 -16.18
N LEU A 230 1.72 16.17 -16.98
CA LEU A 230 1.96 14.94 -17.75
C LEU A 230 2.17 13.74 -16.82
N THR A 231 2.94 13.92 -15.76
CA THR A 231 3.19 12.88 -14.75
C THR A 231 1.90 12.48 -14.04
N LEU A 232 1.09 13.46 -13.63
CA LEU A 232 -0.22 13.21 -13.05
C LEU A 232 -1.11 12.45 -14.04
N LEU A 233 -1.18 12.86 -15.30
CA LEU A 233 -1.94 12.15 -16.33
C LEU A 233 -1.45 10.70 -16.51
N LEU A 234 -0.14 10.47 -16.49
CA LEU A 234 0.44 9.13 -16.57
C LEU A 234 0.03 8.28 -15.35
N SER A 235 0.13 8.80 -14.14
CA SER A 235 -0.32 8.14 -12.91
C SER A 235 -1.82 7.82 -12.95
N LEU A 236 -2.66 8.78 -13.36
CA LEU A 236 -4.10 8.59 -13.49
C LEU A 236 -4.40 7.50 -14.51
N THR A 237 -3.89 7.60 -15.75
CA THR A 237 -4.13 6.59 -16.80
C THR A 237 -3.68 5.21 -16.37
N ALA A 238 -2.57 5.13 -15.64
CA ALA A 238 -2.07 3.87 -15.19
C ALA A 238 -2.89 3.21 -14.07
N ASN A 239 -3.47 3.97 -13.15
CA ASN A 239 -4.42 3.43 -12.16
C ASN A 239 -5.59 2.69 -12.82
N TRP A 240 -6.05 3.16 -13.99
CA TRP A 240 -7.13 2.51 -14.76
C TRP A 240 -6.69 1.21 -15.45
N LEU A 241 -5.41 1.10 -15.80
CA LEU A 241 -4.81 -0.09 -16.43
C LEU A 241 -4.46 -1.22 -15.44
N THR A 242 -4.91 -1.15 -14.18
CA THR A 242 -4.59 -2.11 -13.11
C THR A 242 -4.96 -3.59 -13.43
N PRO A 243 -4.40 -4.58 -12.69
CA PRO A 243 -4.57 -6.02 -12.96
C PRO A 243 -6.02 -6.51 -13.06
N ALA A 244 -6.23 -7.75 -13.55
CA ALA A 244 -7.57 -8.26 -13.86
C ALA A 244 -8.42 -8.50 -12.60
N TRP A 245 -7.80 -9.05 -11.55
CA TRP A 245 -8.40 -9.17 -10.23
C TRP A 245 -7.98 -7.99 -9.35
N ARG A 246 -8.97 -7.30 -8.74
CA ARG A 246 -8.76 -6.06 -7.97
C ARG A 246 -9.55 -6.12 -6.65
N PRO A 247 -8.93 -6.00 -5.47
CA PRO A 247 -9.73 -5.85 -4.26
C PRO A 247 -10.56 -4.56 -4.35
N ASP A 248 -11.75 -4.54 -3.75
CA ASP A 248 -12.48 -3.29 -3.53
C ASP A 248 -12.02 -2.70 -2.18
N CYS A 249 -11.93 -1.38 -2.08
CA CYS A 249 -11.72 -0.69 -0.81
C CYS A 249 -13.07 -0.54 -0.10
N LEU A 250 -13.24 -1.19 1.03
CA LEU A 250 -14.33 -0.91 1.95
C LEU A 250 -14.01 0.33 2.76
N TRP A 251 -15.02 1.16 2.94
CA TRP A 251 -14.92 2.31 3.81
C TRP A 251 -16.20 2.52 4.61
N ARG A 252 -16.04 3.13 5.78
CA ARG A 252 -17.14 3.50 6.67
C ARG A 252 -16.84 4.80 7.38
N LYS A 253 -17.88 5.61 7.65
CA LYS A 253 -17.79 6.81 8.47
C LYS A 253 -18.56 6.63 9.78
N GLY A 254 -17.86 6.30 10.87
CA GLY A 254 -18.51 6.05 12.16
C GLY A 254 -19.43 4.83 12.09
N GLU A 255 -20.70 4.98 12.46
CA GLU A 255 -21.69 3.89 12.50
C GLU A 255 -22.50 3.73 11.18
N THR A 256 -22.13 4.43 10.10
CA THR A 256 -22.82 4.28 8.81
C THR A 256 -22.65 2.88 8.22
N ALA A 257 -23.52 2.45 7.32
CA ALA A 257 -23.33 1.23 6.55
C ALA A 257 -21.96 1.21 5.81
N VAL A 258 -21.32 0.05 5.77
CA VAL A 258 -20.07 -0.17 5.02
C VAL A 258 -20.35 -0.05 3.53
N ARG A 259 -19.49 0.68 2.81
CA ARG A 259 -19.59 0.86 1.35
C ARG A 259 -18.33 0.41 0.66
N ALA A 260 -18.48 -0.09 -0.56
CA ALA A 260 -17.36 -0.48 -1.41
C ALA A 260 -17.00 0.63 -2.41
N MET A 261 -15.71 0.80 -2.63
CA MET A 261 -15.15 1.70 -3.62
C MET A 261 -14.08 0.92 -4.41
N PRO A 262 -14.13 0.89 -5.75
CA PRO A 262 -13.10 0.20 -6.52
C PRO A 262 -11.71 0.75 -6.22
N MET A 263 -10.72 -0.12 -6.02
CA MET A 263 -9.35 0.27 -5.67
C MET A 263 -8.74 1.29 -6.64
N TYR A 264 -8.95 1.13 -7.95
CA TYR A 264 -8.41 2.06 -8.95
C TYR A 264 -8.93 3.49 -8.75
N LEU A 265 -10.19 3.65 -8.33
CA LEU A 265 -10.80 4.94 -8.08
C LEU A 265 -10.24 5.55 -6.79
N PHE A 266 -9.98 4.71 -5.78
CA PHE A 266 -9.34 5.14 -4.53
C PHE A 266 -7.94 5.69 -4.81
N LEU A 267 -7.14 4.96 -5.59
CA LEU A 267 -5.81 5.39 -6.03
C LEU A 267 -5.88 6.66 -6.88
N THR A 268 -6.79 6.72 -7.87
CA THR A 268 -6.98 7.89 -8.74
C THR A 268 -7.27 9.16 -7.94
N ILE A 269 -8.18 9.10 -6.97
CA ILE A 269 -8.53 10.26 -6.14
C ILE A 269 -7.39 10.63 -5.20
N THR A 270 -6.69 9.63 -4.65
CA THR A 270 -5.54 9.85 -3.77
C THR A 270 -4.41 10.55 -4.53
N ASP A 271 -4.06 10.09 -5.72
CA ASP A 271 -3.03 10.70 -6.58
C ASP A 271 -3.44 12.13 -6.99
N LEU A 272 -4.71 12.34 -7.32
CA LEU A 272 -5.25 13.66 -7.64
C LEU A 272 -5.12 14.62 -6.44
N LEU A 273 -5.40 14.16 -5.21
CA LEU A 273 -5.23 14.97 -4.00
C LEU A 273 -3.75 15.25 -3.69
N ILE A 274 -2.90 14.22 -3.80
CA ILE A 274 -1.45 14.35 -3.58
C ILE A 274 -0.82 15.33 -4.58
N ALA A 275 -1.33 15.39 -5.82
CA ALA A 275 -0.83 16.32 -6.82
C ALA A 275 -1.44 17.73 -6.70
N LEU A 276 -2.76 17.85 -6.49
CA LEU A 276 -3.44 19.15 -6.50
C LEU A 276 -3.26 19.95 -5.21
N VAL A 277 -3.19 19.31 -4.05
CA VAL A 277 -3.06 20.04 -2.77
C VAL A 277 -1.73 20.82 -2.68
N PRO A 278 -0.56 20.22 -3.02
CA PRO A 278 0.69 20.96 -3.13
C PRO A 278 0.72 22.01 -4.23
N ALA A 279 -0.07 21.83 -5.31
CA ALA A 279 -0.14 22.80 -6.39
C ALA A 279 -0.75 24.14 -5.92
N ILE A 280 -1.61 24.15 -4.90
CA ILE A 280 -2.23 25.38 -4.38
C ILE A 280 -1.18 26.41 -3.91
N PRO A 281 -0.31 26.12 -2.92
CA PRO A 281 0.70 27.09 -2.48
C PRO A 281 1.72 27.41 -3.58
N VAL A 282 2.02 26.47 -4.47
CA VAL A 282 2.89 26.72 -5.64
C VAL A 282 2.27 27.75 -6.58
N SER A 283 0.99 27.57 -6.95
CA SER A 283 0.26 28.50 -7.80
C SER A 283 0.09 29.87 -7.17
N LEU A 284 -0.13 29.94 -5.85
CA LEU A 284 -0.19 31.21 -5.13
C LEU A 284 1.16 31.95 -5.12
N ALA A 285 2.27 31.23 -5.02
CA ALA A 285 3.60 31.82 -4.92
C ALA A 285 4.22 32.21 -6.27
N LEU A 286 3.91 31.46 -7.33
CA LEU A 286 4.42 31.70 -8.69
C LEU A 286 3.48 32.59 -9.52
N GLY A 287 2.19 32.67 -9.19
CA GLY A 287 1.21 33.47 -9.93
C GLY A 287 1.13 33.05 -11.41
N GLY A 288 1.21 34.04 -12.31
CA GLY A 288 1.19 33.81 -13.76
C GLY A 288 2.39 33.04 -14.31
N GLU A 289 3.50 32.96 -13.58
CA GLU A 289 4.72 32.27 -14.03
C GLU A 289 4.48 30.77 -14.25
N VAL A 290 3.54 30.16 -13.50
CA VAL A 290 3.14 28.74 -13.63
C VAL A 290 2.69 28.39 -15.04
N ILE A 291 2.08 29.34 -15.75
CA ILE A 291 1.55 29.19 -17.11
C ILE A 291 2.40 29.93 -18.14
N GLY A 292 3.60 30.39 -17.77
CA GLY A 292 4.55 31.03 -18.69
C GLY A 292 4.31 32.52 -18.91
N LEU A 293 3.49 33.17 -18.08
CA LEU A 293 3.38 34.63 -18.07
C LEU A 293 4.55 35.28 -17.32
N GLY A 294 4.64 36.61 -17.40
CA GLY A 294 5.72 37.40 -16.80
C GLY A 294 5.99 37.05 -15.33
N SER A 295 7.27 36.97 -14.98
CA SER A 295 7.72 36.66 -13.62
C SER A 295 7.55 37.86 -12.68
N HIS A 296 6.96 37.63 -11.50
CA HIS A 296 6.89 38.63 -10.44
C HIS A 296 8.13 38.66 -9.52
N PHE A 297 9.21 37.98 -9.90
CA PHE A 297 10.41 37.80 -9.06
C PHE A 297 11.00 39.11 -8.52
N GLU A 298 10.98 40.20 -9.30
CA GLU A 298 11.49 41.50 -8.84
C GLU A 298 10.66 42.07 -7.67
N SER A 299 9.35 41.84 -7.70
CA SER A 299 8.46 42.27 -6.61
C SER A 299 8.52 41.34 -5.41
N SER A 300 8.69 40.02 -5.65
CA SER A 300 8.43 38.97 -4.66
C SER A 300 9.46 37.81 -4.73
N PRO A 301 10.75 38.08 -4.50
CA PRO A 301 11.84 37.14 -4.78
C PRO A 301 11.82 35.88 -3.89
N ILE A 302 11.36 35.99 -2.64
CA ILE A 302 11.30 34.86 -1.68
C ILE A 302 10.15 33.95 -2.04
N SER A 303 8.96 34.51 -2.27
CA SER A 303 7.77 33.73 -2.65
C SER A 303 7.99 33.03 -3.98
N THR A 304 8.43 33.77 -5.00
CA THR A 304 8.73 33.19 -6.31
C THR A 304 9.86 32.18 -6.21
N GLY A 305 10.98 32.50 -5.52
CA GLY A 305 12.10 31.57 -5.36
C GLY A 305 11.72 30.24 -4.68
N LEU A 306 10.97 30.29 -3.57
CA LEU A 306 10.44 29.10 -2.91
C LEU A 306 9.43 28.35 -3.78
N GLY A 307 8.59 29.07 -4.52
CA GLY A 307 7.65 28.50 -5.50
C GLY A 307 8.36 27.74 -6.62
N ARG A 308 9.45 28.31 -7.18
CA ARG A 308 10.25 27.67 -8.24
C ARG A 308 10.93 26.40 -7.72
N LEU A 309 11.49 26.44 -6.51
CA LEU A 309 12.05 25.26 -5.87
C LEU A 309 10.97 24.20 -5.64
N ALA A 310 9.84 24.58 -5.05
CA ALA A 310 8.77 23.66 -4.70
C ALA A 310 8.16 22.97 -5.93
N ILE A 311 7.96 23.68 -7.05
CA ILE A 311 7.42 23.07 -8.27
C ILE A 311 8.40 22.07 -8.86
N TRP A 312 9.70 22.40 -8.98
CA TRP A 312 10.68 21.46 -9.55
C TRP A 312 10.91 20.24 -8.66
N TYR A 313 11.06 20.44 -7.36
CA TYR A 313 11.19 19.33 -6.42
C TYR A 313 9.92 18.47 -6.38
N GLY A 314 8.73 19.10 -6.33
CA GLY A 314 7.47 18.37 -6.33
C GLY A 314 7.21 17.62 -7.65
N THR A 315 7.56 18.21 -8.81
CA THR A 315 7.50 17.51 -10.11
C THR A 315 8.39 16.28 -10.10
N PHE A 316 9.63 16.41 -9.62
CA PHE A 316 10.54 15.28 -9.53
C PHE A 316 10.02 14.22 -8.56
N ALA A 317 9.55 14.60 -7.37
CA ALA A 317 9.02 13.68 -6.38
C ALA A 317 7.78 12.93 -6.91
N LEU A 318 6.87 13.65 -7.58
CA LEU A 318 5.69 13.05 -8.21
C LEU A 318 6.10 12.09 -9.33
N LEU A 319 7.07 12.46 -10.17
CA LEU A 319 7.60 11.61 -11.24
C LEU A 319 8.27 10.36 -10.69
N ALA A 320 9.17 10.50 -9.72
CA ALA A 320 9.86 9.39 -9.09
C ALA A 320 8.86 8.43 -8.41
N SER A 321 7.89 8.97 -7.67
CA SER A 321 6.83 8.17 -7.04
C SER A 321 5.96 7.47 -8.07
N THR A 322 5.57 8.16 -9.15
CA THR A 322 4.78 7.60 -10.24
C THR A 322 5.55 6.49 -10.96
N LEU A 323 6.81 6.70 -11.33
CA LEU A 323 7.64 5.69 -11.96
C LEU A 323 7.87 4.48 -11.06
N LEU A 324 8.08 4.69 -9.75
CA LEU A 324 8.20 3.61 -8.78
C LEU A 324 6.90 2.82 -8.72
N MET A 325 5.78 3.49 -8.44
CA MET A 325 4.47 2.83 -8.31
C MET A 325 4.06 2.12 -9.61
N GLU A 326 4.34 2.73 -10.76
CA GLU A 326 4.06 2.13 -12.06
C GLU A 326 4.95 0.96 -12.39
N SER A 327 6.23 1.01 -12.03
CA SER A 327 7.10 -0.17 -12.16
C SER A 327 6.56 -1.33 -11.31
N HIS A 328 6.03 -1.05 -10.12
CA HIS A 328 5.39 -2.05 -9.26
C HIS A 328 4.11 -2.58 -9.87
N TYR A 329 3.20 -1.72 -10.33
CA TYR A 329 1.96 -2.15 -10.97
C TYR A 329 2.21 -2.88 -12.28
N PHE A 330 3.19 -2.46 -13.07
CA PHE A 330 3.58 -3.13 -14.29
C PHE A 330 4.11 -4.55 -13.99
N LEU A 331 5.04 -4.67 -13.03
CA LEU A 331 5.54 -5.98 -12.58
C LEU A 331 4.42 -6.83 -12.00
N ALA A 332 3.51 -6.24 -11.22
CA ALA A 332 2.33 -6.92 -10.69
C ALA A 332 1.41 -7.41 -11.80
N ARG A 333 1.17 -6.62 -12.87
CA ARG A 333 0.35 -7.01 -14.03
C ARG A 333 0.98 -8.16 -14.82
N LEU A 334 2.30 -8.11 -15.02
CA LEU A 334 3.02 -9.19 -15.70
C LEU A 334 2.99 -10.48 -14.89
N SER A 335 3.10 -10.35 -13.57
CA SER A 335 3.17 -11.45 -12.62
C SER A 335 1.82 -11.81 -11.96
N ASP A 336 0.73 -11.23 -12.45
CA ASP A 336 -0.63 -11.33 -11.89
C ASP A 336 -1.11 -12.80 -11.90
N PRO A 337 -1.28 -13.43 -10.73
CA PRO A 337 -1.75 -14.81 -10.65
C PRO A 337 -3.19 -14.99 -11.12
N SER A 338 -4.02 -13.95 -11.15
CA SER A 338 -5.42 -14.08 -11.58
C SER A 338 -5.57 -14.25 -13.10
N ARG A 339 -4.54 -13.89 -13.87
CA ARG A 339 -4.55 -14.06 -15.33
C ARG A 339 -4.38 -15.53 -15.68
N LYS A 340 -5.27 -16.02 -16.57
CA LYS A 340 -5.20 -17.37 -17.12
C LYS A 340 -3.79 -17.70 -17.60
N SER A 341 -3.21 -18.76 -17.03
CA SER A 341 -1.93 -19.29 -17.49
C SER A 341 -2.19 -20.48 -18.42
N PRO A 342 -1.85 -20.38 -19.71
CA PRO A 342 -2.06 -21.49 -20.63
C PRO A 342 -1.26 -22.71 -20.19
N LEU A 343 -1.79 -23.90 -20.48
CA LEU A 343 -1.08 -25.17 -20.37
C LEU A 343 0.18 -25.12 -21.24
N ALA A 344 1.33 -25.46 -20.66
CA ALA A 344 2.61 -25.48 -21.37
C ALA A 344 3.05 -26.91 -21.63
N LEU A 345 3.36 -27.23 -22.89
CA LEU A 345 3.78 -28.56 -23.33
C LEU A 345 5.21 -28.47 -23.88
N HIS A 346 6.05 -29.42 -23.50
CA HIS A 346 7.35 -29.64 -24.11
C HIS A 346 7.31 -30.94 -24.90
N LEU A 347 7.49 -30.85 -26.21
CA LEU A 347 7.41 -31.96 -27.15
C LEU A 347 8.82 -32.38 -27.60
N SER A 348 9.17 -33.64 -27.33
CA SER A 348 10.32 -34.34 -27.89
C SER A 348 9.87 -35.39 -28.92
N GLY A 349 10.78 -35.82 -29.81
CA GLY A 349 10.47 -36.80 -30.86
C GLY A 349 9.80 -36.23 -32.12
N VAL A 350 9.59 -34.91 -32.21
CA VAL A 350 8.98 -34.27 -33.38
C VAL A 350 10.06 -33.67 -34.29
N GLU A 351 10.50 -34.45 -35.27
CA GLU A 351 11.55 -34.05 -36.21
C GLU A 351 11.01 -33.26 -37.41
N ARG A 352 9.83 -33.62 -37.93
CA ARG A 352 9.34 -33.08 -39.19
C ARG A 352 8.75 -31.68 -39.02
N PRO A 353 9.12 -30.68 -39.86
CA PRO A 353 8.57 -29.33 -39.80
C PRO A 353 7.05 -29.26 -39.99
N ARG A 354 6.47 -30.16 -40.80
CA ARG A 354 5.01 -30.25 -41.02
C ARG A 354 4.26 -30.60 -39.74
N GLN A 355 4.71 -31.64 -39.03
CA GLN A 355 4.16 -32.03 -37.73
C GLN A 355 4.27 -30.90 -36.69
N ARG A 356 5.41 -30.20 -36.65
CA ARG A 356 5.57 -29.02 -35.77
C ARG A 356 4.54 -27.92 -36.07
N ARG A 357 4.19 -27.72 -37.34
CA ARG A 357 3.18 -26.74 -37.76
C ARG A 357 1.77 -27.18 -37.35
N GLU A 358 1.42 -28.45 -37.57
CA GLU A 358 0.14 -29.04 -37.17
C GLU A 358 -0.07 -28.96 -35.66
N LEU A 359 0.95 -29.35 -34.87
CA LEU A 359 0.91 -29.26 -33.41
C LEU A 359 0.77 -27.81 -32.92
N ARG A 360 1.41 -26.84 -33.58
CA ARG A 360 1.22 -25.41 -33.27
C ARG A 360 -0.20 -24.94 -33.56
N LEU A 361 -0.83 -25.42 -34.63
CA LEU A 361 -2.23 -25.11 -34.95
C LEU A 361 -3.17 -25.71 -33.90
N LEU A 362 -2.94 -26.98 -33.53
CA LEU A 362 -3.69 -27.65 -32.47
C LEU A 362 -3.54 -26.92 -31.12
N ALA A 363 -2.32 -26.52 -30.75
CA ALA A 363 -2.10 -25.73 -29.55
C ALA A 363 -2.77 -24.38 -29.60
N LYS A 364 -2.74 -23.68 -30.75
CA LYS A 364 -3.44 -22.40 -30.89
C LYS A 364 -4.95 -22.57 -30.70
N ARG A 365 -5.53 -23.65 -31.24
CA ARG A 365 -6.96 -23.99 -31.08
C ARG A 365 -7.31 -24.27 -29.62
N ASN A 366 -6.43 -24.94 -28.88
CA ASN A 366 -6.65 -25.30 -27.48
C ASN A 366 -6.10 -24.27 -26.46
N GLY A 367 -5.50 -23.17 -26.93
CA GLY A 367 -4.87 -22.16 -26.07
C GLY A 367 -3.64 -22.67 -25.31
N TRP A 368 -2.90 -23.64 -25.85
CA TRP A 368 -1.67 -24.17 -25.24
C TRP A 368 -0.42 -23.41 -25.70
N LYS A 369 0.61 -23.45 -24.87
CA LYS A 369 1.95 -23.00 -25.21
C LYS A 369 2.83 -24.22 -25.48
N ILE A 370 3.30 -24.40 -26.71
CA ILE A 370 4.19 -25.50 -27.07
C ILE A 370 5.64 -25.04 -27.16
N ARG A 371 6.56 -25.86 -26.64
CA ARG A 371 7.99 -25.82 -26.92
C ARG A 371 8.42 -27.16 -27.53
N PHE A 372 9.39 -27.09 -28.44
CA PHE A 372 9.95 -28.27 -29.09
C PHE A 372 11.42 -28.42 -28.72
N ALA A 373 11.90 -29.66 -28.64
CA ALA A 373 13.33 -29.94 -28.65
C ALA A 373 14.01 -29.33 -29.91
N PRO A 374 15.24 -28.79 -29.82
CA PRO A 374 16.21 -28.98 -28.73
C PRO A 374 16.12 -27.97 -27.56
N ASN A 375 15.12 -27.07 -27.53
CA ASN A 375 15.00 -26.13 -26.41
C ASN A 375 14.73 -26.88 -25.11
N ASP A 376 15.36 -26.44 -24.02
CA ASP A 376 15.16 -27.04 -22.70
C ASP A 376 13.71 -26.87 -22.20
N PRO A 377 13.15 -27.89 -21.52
CA PRO A 377 11.83 -27.79 -20.90
C PRO A 377 11.85 -26.80 -19.73
N GLU A 378 10.86 -25.93 -19.63
CA GLU A 378 10.66 -25.13 -18.42
C GLU A 378 10.11 -25.99 -17.26
N ARG A 379 10.19 -25.46 -16.04
CA ARG A 379 9.82 -26.15 -14.80
C ARG A 379 8.35 -26.62 -14.75
N LEU A 380 7.45 -25.95 -15.45
CA LEU A 380 6.02 -26.28 -15.51
C LEU A 380 5.59 -26.93 -16.82
N ASP A 381 6.53 -27.25 -17.72
CA ASP A 381 6.16 -27.86 -18.98
C ASP A 381 5.81 -29.34 -18.76
N VAL A 382 4.63 -29.74 -19.26
CA VAL A 382 4.29 -31.16 -19.36
C VAL A 382 5.13 -31.75 -20.48
N ARG A 383 6.01 -32.68 -20.11
CA ARG A 383 6.92 -33.34 -21.04
C ARG A 383 6.17 -34.45 -21.77
N LEU A 384 6.12 -34.33 -23.09
CA LEU A 384 5.48 -35.25 -24.00
C LEU A 384 6.54 -35.77 -24.97
N GLN A 385 6.64 -37.09 -25.10
CA GLN A 385 7.50 -37.71 -26.09
C GLN A 385 6.62 -38.37 -27.15
N VAL A 386 6.73 -37.88 -28.37
CA VAL A 386 6.02 -38.48 -29.51
C VAL A 386 6.81 -39.72 -29.94
N VAL A 387 6.16 -40.89 -29.86
CA VAL A 387 6.75 -42.20 -30.20
C VAL A 387 5.83 -42.91 -31.19
N GLU A 388 6.39 -43.66 -32.14
CA GLU A 388 5.63 -44.44 -33.13
C GLU A 388 4.86 -45.61 -32.49
N SER A 389 5.25 -46.07 -31.31
CA SER A 389 4.54 -47.08 -30.53
C SER A 389 4.61 -46.74 -29.05
N ALA A 390 3.46 -46.48 -28.42
CA ALA A 390 3.40 -46.09 -27.01
C ALA A 390 3.75 -47.29 -26.11
N PRO A 391 4.82 -47.22 -25.28
CA PRO A 391 5.09 -48.24 -24.28
C PRO A 391 3.97 -48.26 -23.24
N ARG A 392 3.57 -49.46 -22.77
CA ARG A 392 2.45 -49.65 -21.82
C ARG A 392 2.72 -49.13 -20.39
N THR A 393 3.96 -48.79 -20.05
CA THR A 393 4.36 -48.42 -18.68
C THR A 393 5.02 -47.05 -18.63
N ASP A 394 4.31 -46.09 -18.05
CA ASP A 394 4.78 -44.72 -17.80
C ASP A 394 5.46 -44.59 -16.44
N GLU A 395 6.64 -45.18 -16.30
CA GLU A 395 7.47 -44.96 -15.10
C GLU A 395 8.21 -43.61 -15.14
N SER A 396 8.28 -42.97 -16.31
CA SER A 396 9.02 -41.74 -16.51
C SER A 396 8.19 -40.48 -16.24
N ASN A 397 8.86 -39.35 -15.95
CA ASN A 397 8.17 -38.06 -15.80
C ASN A 397 7.60 -37.49 -17.13
N THR A 398 7.77 -38.22 -18.22
CA THR A 398 7.39 -37.88 -19.60
C THR A 398 6.22 -38.78 -20.01
N ILE A 399 5.21 -38.19 -20.64
CA ILE A 399 4.07 -38.96 -21.20
C ILE A 399 4.46 -39.34 -22.63
N CYS A 400 4.54 -40.64 -22.90
CA CYS A 400 4.74 -41.16 -24.24
C CYS A 400 3.37 -41.31 -24.94
N LEU A 401 3.21 -40.72 -26.13
CA LEU A 401 1.94 -40.78 -26.86
C LEU A 401 2.16 -40.78 -28.37
N HIS A 402 1.24 -41.40 -29.11
CA HIS A 402 1.19 -41.26 -30.56
C HIS A 402 0.58 -39.90 -30.93
N LEU A 403 0.94 -39.35 -32.10
CA LEU A 403 0.51 -38.01 -32.49
C LEU A 403 -1.02 -37.91 -32.65
N ASP A 404 -1.65 -39.00 -33.10
CA ASP A 404 -3.11 -39.09 -33.28
C ASP A 404 -3.87 -39.15 -31.96
N ASP A 405 -3.24 -39.63 -30.88
CA ASP A 405 -3.87 -39.73 -29.55
C ASP A 405 -3.95 -38.39 -28.83
N LEU A 406 -3.32 -37.34 -29.36
CA LEU A 406 -3.26 -36.04 -28.71
C LEU A 406 -4.63 -35.34 -28.65
N GLU A 407 -5.55 -35.72 -29.53
CA GLU A 407 -6.94 -35.24 -29.53
C GLU A 407 -7.87 -36.10 -28.65
N ALA A 408 -7.43 -37.28 -28.22
CA ALA A 408 -8.25 -38.17 -27.40
C ALA A 408 -8.52 -37.56 -26.02
N GLU A 409 -9.78 -37.61 -25.56
CA GLU A 409 -10.22 -36.99 -24.32
C GLU A 409 -9.43 -37.51 -23.10
N GLU A 410 -9.15 -38.81 -23.05
CA GLU A 410 -8.36 -39.44 -21.99
C GLU A 410 -6.93 -38.88 -21.92
N THR A 411 -6.28 -38.72 -23.07
CA THR A 411 -4.95 -38.10 -23.18
C THR A 411 -4.98 -36.65 -22.69
N LEU A 412 -6.01 -35.89 -23.07
CA LEU A 412 -6.18 -34.50 -22.62
C LEU A 412 -6.37 -34.40 -21.10
N LEU A 413 -7.20 -35.27 -20.52
CA LEU A 413 -7.40 -35.34 -19.07
C LEU A 413 -6.10 -35.70 -18.35
N ARG A 414 -5.35 -36.65 -18.90
CA ARG A 414 -4.06 -37.07 -18.38
C ARG A 414 -3.04 -35.94 -18.40
N ILE A 415 -2.95 -35.20 -19.51
CA ILE A 415 -2.07 -34.02 -19.65
C ILE A 415 -2.46 -32.93 -18.64
N ARG A 416 -3.76 -32.63 -18.51
CA ARG A 416 -4.26 -31.63 -17.54
C ARG A 416 -3.95 -32.02 -16.10
N ARG A 417 -4.19 -33.28 -15.73
CA ARG A 417 -3.84 -33.79 -14.39
C ARG A 417 -2.35 -33.67 -14.13
N ARG A 418 -1.53 -33.97 -15.14
CA ARG A 418 -0.07 -33.86 -15.04
C ARG A 418 0.38 -32.42 -14.80
N ASP A 419 -0.18 -31.47 -15.54
CA ASP A 419 0.07 -30.03 -15.36
C ASP A 419 -0.32 -29.55 -13.96
N GLN A 420 -1.50 -29.92 -13.47
CA GLN A 420 -1.94 -29.61 -12.11
C GLN A 420 -0.96 -30.14 -11.05
N VAL A 421 -0.53 -31.41 -11.17
CA VAL A 421 0.45 -32.01 -10.25
C VAL A 421 1.79 -31.27 -10.29
N GLN A 422 2.29 -30.89 -11.46
CA GLN A 422 3.54 -30.11 -11.58
C GLN A 422 3.39 -28.73 -10.94
N LYS A 423 2.28 -28.03 -11.18
CA LYS A 423 1.97 -26.73 -10.58
C LYS A 423 1.89 -26.81 -9.05
N ARG A 424 1.21 -27.81 -8.49
CA ARG A 424 1.15 -28.08 -7.03
C ARG A 424 2.53 -28.36 -6.44
N ARG A 425 3.34 -29.21 -7.09
CA ARG A 425 4.71 -29.49 -6.65
C ARG A 425 5.59 -28.24 -6.67
N ALA A 426 5.48 -27.41 -7.71
CA ALA A 426 6.23 -26.15 -7.81
C ALA A 426 5.81 -25.16 -6.73
N LEU A 427 4.51 -25.05 -6.45
CA LEU A 427 3.97 -24.23 -5.36
C LEU A 427 4.50 -24.69 -3.99
N VAL A 428 4.32 -25.97 -3.65
CA VAL A 428 4.75 -26.53 -2.36
C VAL A 428 6.25 -26.34 -2.14
N LYS A 429 7.09 -26.62 -3.15
CA LYS A 429 8.54 -26.37 -3.08
C LYS A 429 8.88 -24.88 -2.89
N GLY A 430 8.11 -23.99 -3.53
CA GLY A 430 8.29 -22.54 -3.35
C GLY A 430 7.95 -22.09 -1.93
N ILE A 431 6.86 -22.62 -1.36
CA ILE A 431 6.44 -22.31 0.01
C ILE A 431 7.49 -22.84 0.99
N GLU A 432 7.99 -24.06 0.77
CA GLU A 432 9.08 -24.64 1.57
C GLU A 432 10.31 -23.72 1.61
N ALA A 433 10.75 -23.24 0.44
CA ALA A 433 11.92 -22.37 0.35
C ALA A 433 11.76 -21.07 1.14
N ILE A 434 10.54 -20.50 1.15
CA ILE A 434 10.24 -19.29 1.91
C ILE A 434 10.18 -19.58 3.42
N PHE A 435 9.46 -20.62 3.84
CA PHE A 435 9.37 -21.00 5.25
C PHE A 435 10.74 -21.38 5.85
N ARG A 436 11.61 -22.02 5.07
CA ARG A 436 12.98 -22.32 5.50
C ARG A 436 13.77 -21.05 5.82
N ARG A 437 13.57 -19.96 5.07
CA ARG A 437 14.18 -18.64 5.36
C ARG A 437 13.49 -17.93 6.51
N ALA A 438 12.16 -18.04 6.63
CA ALA A 438 11.40 -17.48 7.74
C ALA A 438 11.84 -18.11 9.08
N ALA A 439 11.96 -19.44 9.13
CA ALA A 439 12.38 -20.18 10.33
C ALA A 439 13.81 -19.82 10.79
N ALA A 440 14.69 -19.41 9.87
CA ALA A 440 16.04 -18.96 10.22
C ALA A 440 16.07 -17.56 10.88
N ARG A 441 14.97 -16.80 10.83
CA ARG A 441 14.90 -15.45 11.41
C ARG A 441 14.43 -15.53 12.85
N LYS A 442 15.24 -14.99 13.76
CA LYS A 442 14.88 -14.80 15.17
C LYS A 442 14.15 -13.45 15.34
N GLN A 443 12.92 -13.34 14.81
CA GLN A 443 12.09 -12.13 14.96
C GLN A 443 11.20 -12.22 16.21
N ARG A 444 10.96 -11.07 16.86
CA ARG A 444 10.42 -10.98 18.23
C ARG A 444 8.96 -10.52 18.33
N GLU A 445 8.36 -10.00 17.26
CA GLU A 445 7.03 -9.36 17.32
C GLU A 445 6.07 -9.93 16.27
N GLY A 446 4.79 -10.07 16.66
CA GLY A 446 3.74 -10.72 15.88
C GLY A 446 3.38 -12.13 16.37
N SER A 447 2.33 -12.71 15.80
CA SER A 447 1.85 -14.05 16.14
C SER A 447 2.04 -15.08 15.02
N GLY A 448 2.36 -14.64 13.81
CA GLY A 448 2.51 -15.54 12.67
C GLY A 448 2.75 -14.84 11.34
N TYR A 449 2.39 -15.52 10.25
CA TYR A 449 2.66 -15.09 8.89
C TYR A 449 1.41 -15.15 8.00
N TRP A 450 1.27 -14.17 7.13
CA TRP A 450 0.31 -14.16 6.02
C TRP A 450 0.91 -14.85 4.79
N LEU A 451 0.24 -15.90 4.32
CA LEU A 451 0.58 -16.67 3.12
C LEU A 451 -0.48 -16.43 2.05
N ALA A 452 -0.12 -15.67 1.01
CA ALA A 452 -1.06 -15.30 -0.06
C ALA A 452 -0.39 -15.21 -1.47
N PRO A 453 0.23 -16.29 -1.97
CA PRO A 453 0.93 -16.26 -3.26
C PRO A 453 0.01 -16.05 -4.48
N HIS A 454 -1.30 -16.21 -4.30
CA HIS A 454 -2.34 -15.98 -5.33
C HIS A 454 -2.70 -14.51 -5.52
N TYR A 455 -2.23 -13.59 -4.67
CA TYR A 455 -2.43 -12.15 -4.85
C TYR A 455 -1.16 -11.43 -5.30
N TRP A 456 -1.30 -10.56 -6.30
CA TRP A 456 -0.16 -9.82 -6.86
C TRP A 456 0.42 -8.75 -5.91
N PHE A 457 -0.40 -8.23 -4.99
CA PHE A 457 -0.02 -7.20 -4.01
C PHE A 457 0.53 -7.80 -2.71
N PHE A 458 0.57 -9.14 -2.60
CA PHE A 458 1.34 -9.84 -1.58
C PHE A 458 2.64 -10.35 -2.23
N PRO A 459 3.75 -9.60 -2.15
CA PRO A 459 4.97 -9.93 -2.89
C PRO A 459 5.70 -11.16 -2.30
N GLY A 460 5.50 -11.47 -1.03
CA GLY A 460 6.09 -12.60 -0.33
C GLY A 460 5.36 -12.88 0.98
N LEU A 461 5.97 -13.71 1.84
CA LEU A 461 5.44 -14.03 3.17
C LEU A 461 5.60 -12.80 4.09
N THR A 462 4.53 -12.31 4.70
CA THR A 462 4.56 -11.11 5.55
C THR A 462 4.18 -11.45 7.00
N ARG A 463 4.69 -10.68 7.97
CA ARG A 463 4.22 -10.76 9.36
C ARG A 463 2.83 -10.17 9.52
N ASP A 464 2.12 -10.60 10.57
CA ASP A 464 0.83 -10.05 10.95
C ASP A 464 0.92 -8.65 11.57
N VAL A 465 1.96 -8.39 12.36
CA VAL A 465 2.23 -7.09 12.96
C VAL A 465 3.34 -6.40 12.17
N VAL A 466 3.08 -5.17 11.74
CA VAL A 466 4.12 -4.28 11.23
C VAL A 466 4.84 -3.68 12.43
N SER A 467 6.14 -3.98 12.57
CA SER A 467 6.98 -3.39 13.61
C SER A 467 6.90 -1.86 13.55
N SER A 468 6.64 -1.21 14.69
CA SER A 468 6.60 0.26 14.76
C SER A 468 7.96 0.91 14.48
N ASP A 469 9.04 0.15 14.64
CA ASP A 469 10.41 0.63 14.48
C ASP A 469 10.83 0.66 12.99
N ASP A 470 10.20 -0.16 12.14
CA ASP A 470 10.44 -0.21 10.71
C ASP A 470 9.25 0.41 9.97
N ALA A 471 9.14 1.74 10.05
CA ALA A 471 8.06 2.55 9.47
C ALA A 471 7.85 2.36 7.95
N ASN A 472 8.75 1.65 7.26
CA ASN A 472 8.87 1.67 5.80
C ASN A 472 8.97 0.28 5.15
N SER A 473 8.62 -0.82 5.82
CA SER A 473 8.54 -2.11 5.14
C SER A 473 7.27 -2.86 5.50
N LEU A 474 6.45 -3.19 4.49
CA LEU A 474 5.73 -4.46 4.52
C LEU A 474 6.82 -5.49 4.86
N ASP A 475 6.73 -6.09 6.05
CA ASP A 475 7.80 -6.92 6.64
C ASP A 475 7.89 -8.26 5.90
N VAL A 476 8.25 -8.16 4.62
CA VAL A 476 8.23 -9.21 3.61
C VAL A 476 9.49 -10.03 3.79
N ILE A 477 9.30 -11.32 3.99
CA ILE A 477 10.37 -12.29 4.18
C ILE A 477 10.77 -12.80 2.79
N PRO A 478 11.94 -12.40 2.24
CA PRO A 478 12.45 -12.96 1.00
C PRO A 478 12.68 -14.48 1.12
N PRO A 479 12.63 -15.23 0.01
CA PRO A 479 12.44 -14.75 -1.37
C PRO A 479 11.00 -14.34 -1.66
N LEU A 480 10.80 -13.51 -2.69
CA LEU A 480 9.46 -13.16 -3.16
C LEU A 480 8.79 -14.36 -3.83
N TYR A 481 7.46 -14.42 -3.81
CA TYR A 481 6.73 -15.53 -4.43
C TYR A 481 7.06 -15.67 -5.92
N ARG A 482 7.24 -14.56 -6.64
CA ARG A 482 7.59 -14.56 -8.07
C ARG A 482 8.95 -15.19 -8.37
N ASP A 483 9.87 -15.19 -7.41
CA ASP A 483 11.23 -15.69 -7.60
C ASP A 483 11.30 -17.22 -7.43
N VAL A 484 10.42 -17.78 -6.59
CA VAL A 484 10.43 -19.23 -6.27
C VAL A 484 9.27 -20.01 -6.87
N MET A 485 8.18 -19.34 -7.24
CA MET A 485 6.97 -19.93 -7.83
C MET A 485 6.67 -19.30 -9.19
N PRO A 486 6.73 -20.08 -10.28
CA PRO A 486 6.31 -19.59 -11.58
C PRO A 486 4.84 -19.14 -11.57
N ARG A 487 4.49 -18.15 -12.40
CA ARG A 487 3.12 -17.58 -12.44
C ARG A 487 2.03 -18.64 -12.62
N GLY A 488 2.27 -19.68 -13.43
CA GLY A 488 1.30 -20.75 -13.65
C GLY A 488 0.95 -21.55 -12.39
N ALA A 489 1.89 -21.72 -11.47
CA ALA A 489 1.64 -22.39 -10.19
C ALA A 489 0.83 -21.48 -9.25
N ARG A 490 1.15 -20.18 -9.21
CA ARG A 490 0.40 -19.19 -8.43
C ARG A 490 -1.03 -18.99 -8.97
N HIS A 491 -1.21 -19.05 -10.29
CA HIS A 491 -2.51 -19.01 -10.93
C HIS A 491 -3.37 -20.22 -10.57
N HIS A 492 -2.81 -21.43 -10.63
CA HIS A 492 -3.56 -22.62 -10.20
C HIS A 492 -3.92 -22.56 -8.71
N PHE A 493 -3.04 -22.01 -7.88
CA PHE A 493 -3.38 -21.77 -6.48
C PHE A 493 -4.48 -20.72 -6.30
N PHE A 494 -4.52 -19.67 -7.14
CA PHE A 494 -5.62 -18.71 -7.19
C PHE A 494 -6.95 -19.41 -7.53
N GLU A 495 -6.97 -20.30 -8.53
CA GLU A 495 -8.16 -21.10 -8.86
C GLU A 495 -8.63 -21.96 -7.68
N ILE A 496 -7.69 -22.65 -7.01
CA ILE A 496 -7.98 -23.46 -5.81
C ILE A 496 -8.59 -22.60 -4.71
N CYS A 497 -7.98 -21.46 -4.39
CA CYS A 497 -8.44 -20.58 -3.33
C CYS A 497 -9.82 -19.98 -3.64
N GLN A 498 -10.07 -19.57 -4.88
CA GLN A 498 -11.39 -19.07 -5.31
C GLN A 498 -12.47 -20.15 -5.19
N ALA A 499 -12.20 -21.36 -5.68
CA ALA A 499 -13.15 -22.48 -5.64
C ALA A 499 -13.50 -22.90 -4.21
N LEU A 500 -12.49 -22.91 -3.33
CA LEU A 500 -12.65 -23.25 -1.92
C LEU A 500 -13.16 -22.07 -1.05
N LYS A 501 -13.34 -20.88 -1.64
CA LYS A 501 -13.69 -19.62 -0.97
C LYS A 501 -12.75 -19.31 0.19
N ILE A 502 -11.44 -19.42 -0.02
CA ILE A 502 -10.39 -19.02 0.93
C ILE A 502 -9.67 -17.81 0.35
N ASP A 503 -9.71 -16.68 1.06
CA ASP A 503 -9.08 -15.45 0.61
C ASP A 503 -7.63 -15.35 1.10
N LEU A 504 -7.37 -15.70 2.35
CA LEU A 504 -6.04 -15.63 2.95
C LEU A 504 -5.73 -16.86 3.80
N ILE A 505 -4.44 -17.17 3.94
CA ILE A 505 -3.96 -18.19 4.87
C ILE A 505 -3.08 -17.50 5.91
N PHE A 506 -3.39 -17.70 7.19
CA PHE A 506 -2.56 -17.28 8.32
C PHE A 506 -1.88 -18.51 8.92
N VAL A 507 -0.59 -18.40 9.26
CA VAL A 507 0.18 -19.49 9.87
C VAL A 507 0.84 -19.00 11.15
N GLU A 508 0.47 -19.59 12.30
CA GLU A 508 1.03 -19.23 13.61
C GLU A 508 2.53 -19.55 13.70
N ASP A 509 3.24 -18.77 14.50
CA ASP A 509 4.63 -19.05 14.87
C ASP A 509 4.76 -20.43 15.52
N GLY A 510 5.78 -21.18 15.09
CA GLY A 510 6.03 -22.54 15.55
C GLY A 510 5.28 -23.64 14.79
N VAL A 511 4.41 -23.29 13.84
CA VAL A 511 3.87 -24.24 12.86
C VAL A 511 4.95 -24.52 11.80
N ASP A 512 5.33 -25.79 11.66
CA ASP A 512 6.35 -26.19 10.70
C ASP A 512 5.79 -26.24 9.26
N PHE A 513 6.70 -26.23 8.28
CA PHE A 513 6.30 -26.36 6.88
C PHE A 513 5.59 -27.70 6.59
N TYR A 514 5.92 -28.78 7.31
CA TYR A 514 5.30 -30.08 7.12
C TYR A 514 3.80 -30.07 7.50
N ALA A 515 3.43 -29.33 8.54
CA ALA A 515 2.04 -29.04 8.87
C ALA A 515 1.35 -28.25 7.76
N VAL A 516 1.95 -27.14 7.31
CA VAL A 516 1.40 -26.34 6.19
C VAL A 516 1.20 -27.19 4.94
N ARG A 517 2.16 -28.08 4.63
CA ARG A 517 2.07 -29.02 3.50
C ARG A 517 0.87 -29.97 3.63
N ARG A 518 0.54 -30.43 4.83
CA ARG A 518 -0.63 -31.29 5.09
C ARG A 518 -1.94 -30.53 4.88
N VAL A 519 -2.02 -29.29 5.35
CA VAL A 519 -3.16 -28.39 5.09
C VAL A 519 -3.34 -28.17 3.58
N LEU A 520 -2.26 -27.86 2.85
CA LEU A 520 -2.32 -27.70 1.40
C LEU A 520 -2.75 -28.97 0.67
N ARG A 521 -2.35 -30.16 1.15
CA ARG A 521 -2.79 -31.45 0.59
C ARG A 521 -4.31 -31.59 0.70
N VAL A 522 -4.88 -31.34 1.88
CA VAL A 522 -6.34 -31.37 2.08
C VAL A 522 -7.04 -30.36 1.17
N MET A 523 -6.49 -29.15 1.01
CA MET A 523 -7.03 -28.18 0.06
C MET A 523 -7.02 -28.70 -1.38
N PHE A 524 -5.93 -29.35 -1.82
CA PHE A 524 -5.86 -29.91 -3.17
C PHE A 524 -6.84 -31.05 -3.38
N GLU A 525 -6.99 -31.94 -2.40
CA GLU A 525 -7.95 -33.05 -2.43
C GLU A 525 -9.39 -32.51 -2.49
N ARG A 526 -9.73 -31.51 -1.66
CA ARG A 526 -11.05 -30.86 -1.69
C ARG A 526 -11.31 -30.11 -2.98
N PHE A 527 -10.30 -29.49 -3.56
CA PHE A 527 -10.44 -28.89 -4.88
C PHE A 527 -10.75 -29.94 -5.96
N ASP A 528 -10.11 -31.11 -5.92
CA ASP A 528 -10.35 -32.18 -6.90
C ASP A 528 -11.75 -32.81 -6.77
N ILE A 529 -12.31 -32.88 -5.56
CA ILE A 529 -13.63 -33.47 -5.29
C ILE A 529 -14.76 -32.45 -5.50
N ASP A 530 -14.60 -31.27 -4.89
CA ASP A 530 -15.70 -30.33 -4.64
C ASP A 530 -15.61 -29.06 -5.51
N ALA A 531 -14.71 -28.96 -6.49
CA ALA A 531 -14.47 -27.76 -7.32
C ALA A 531 -15.75 -26.92 -7.53
N ASP A 532 -15.78 -25.72 -6.94
CA ASP A 532 -16.86 -24.71 -6.95
C ASP A 532 -18.22 -25.09 -6.30
N LYS A 533 -18.41 -26.35 -5.87
CA LYS A 533 -19.69 -26.82 -5.30
C LYS A 533 -19.85 -26.45 -3.83
N ARG A 534 -18.81 -26.64 -3.02
CA ARG A 534 -18.86 -26.45 -1.57
C ARG A 534 -17.68 -25.63 -1.08
N PRO A 535 -17.91 -24.64 -0.18
CA PRO A 535 -16.80 -23.97 0.48
C PRO A 535 -16.01 -24.98 1.33
N LEU A 536 -14.73 -24.70 1.52
CA LEU A 536 -13.90 -25.46 2.45
C LEU A 536 -14.32 -25.16 3.90
N GLU A 537 -14.57 -26.18 4.71
CA GLU A 537 -14.99 -26.05 6.12
C GLU A 537 -13.93 -26.60 7.09
N GLU A 538 -14.02 -26.22 8.37
CA GLU A 538 -13.07 -26.64 9.40
C GLU A 538 -13.03 -28.16 9.58
N VAL A 539 -14.18 -28.82 9.45
CA VAL A 539 -14.32 -30.29 9.58
C VAL A 539 -13.44 -31.06 8.59
N HIS A 540 -13.08 -30.46 7.44
CA HIS A 540 -12.21 -31.11 6.47
C HIS A 540 -10.77 -31.27 6.95
N PHE A 541 -10.38 -30.56 7.99
CA PHE A 541 -9.04 -30.59 8.58
C PHE A 541 -8.98 -31.40 9.88
N SER A 542 -10.08 -32.05 10.28
CA SER A 542 -10.11 -32.91 11.45
C SER A 542 -9.11 -34.06 11.32
N GLY A 543 -8.38 -34.36 12.39
CA GLY A 543 -7.41 -35.46 12.42
C GLY A 543 -6.00 -35.12 11.92
N LEU A 544 -5.71 -33.86 11.56
CA LEU A 544 -4.34 -33.44 11.27
C LEU A 544 -3.50 -33.35 12.57
N PRO A 545 -2.45 -34.17 12.76
CA PRO A 545 -1.75 -34.18 14.04
C PRO A 545 -0.95 -32.89 14.29
N LYS A 546 -1.00 -32.40 15.53
CA LYS A 546 -0.24 -31.25 16.07
C LYS A 546 -0.64 -29.88 15.52
N ILE A 547 -1.71 -29.79 14.72
CA ILE A 547 -2.21 -28.52 14.19
C ILE A 547 -3.72 -28.41 14.32
N ARG A 548 -4.18 -27.18 14.55
CA ARG A 548 -5.59 -26.82 14.50
C ARG A 548 -5.80 -25.88 13.32
N VAL A 549 -6.76 -26.19 12.45
CA VAL A 549 -7.15 -25.29 11.37
C VAL A 549 -8.50 -24.68 11.72
N LEU A 550 -8.59 -23.35 11.68
CA LEU A 550 -9.82 -22.59 11.89
C LEU A 550 -10.10 -21.74 10.66
N ILE A 551 -11.37 -21.57 10.28
CA ILE A 551 -11.77 -20.74 9.16
C ILE A 551 -12.59 -19.57 9.70
N HIS A 552 -11.99 -18.39 9.66
CA HIS A 552 -12.59 -17.17 10.17
C HIS A 552 -13.13 -16.31 9.02
N GLU A 553 -14.42 -16.00 9.04
CA GLU A 553 -15.01 -14.98 8.16
C GLU A 553 -14.92 -13.59 8.80
N PHE A 554 -13.83 -12.88 8.51
CA PHE A 554 -13.58 -11.54 9.01
C PHE A 554 -14.42 -10.49 8.27
N THR A 555 -14.99 -9.56 9.03
CA THR A 555 -15.68 -8.36 8.54
C THR A 555 -15.34 -7.17 9.43
N ILE A 556 -15.29 -5.94 8.89
CA ILE A 556 -14.96 -4.69 9.62
C ILE A 556 -15.74 -4.53 10.94
N ASP A 557 -16.96 -5.06 10.99
CA ASP A 557 -17.88 -4.86 12.11
C ASP A 557 -17.74 -5.91 13.22
N GLN A 558 -17.01 -6.99 12.96
CA GLN A 558 -16.84 -8.04 13.96
C GLN A 558 -15.81 -7.60 15.01
N PRO A 559 -16.19 -7.52 16.29
CA PRO A 559 -15.21 -7.30 17.35
C PRO A 559 -14.23 -8.48 17.38
N PRO A 560 -12.96 -8.24 17.77
CA PRO A 560 -11.98 -9.31 17.90
C PRO A 560 -12.53 -10.39 18.85
N ARG A 561 -12.55 -11.65 18.40
CA ARG A 561 -13.02 -12.74 19.23
C ARG A 561 -11.89 -13.08 20.19
N LYS A 562 -12.16 -12.99 21.49
CA LYS A 562 -11.22 -13.50 22.51
C LYS A 562 -11.25 -15.03 22.47
N THR A 563 -10.54 -15.62 21.51
CA THR A 563 -10.33 -17.07 21.43
C THR A 563 -9.04 -17.46 22.16
N LYS A 564 -8.86 -18.77 22.43
CA LYS A 564 -7.60 -19.32 22.96
C LYS A 564 -6.41 -19.08 22.01
N TYR A 565 -6.69 -18.85 20.73
CA TYR A 565 -5.69 -18.66 19.69
C TYR A 565 -5.42 -17.17 19.45
N PRO A 566 -4.18 -16.80 19.11
CA PRO A 566 -3.85 -15.41 18.81
C PRO A 566 -4.56 -14.99 17.53
N GLU A 567 -5.31 -13.89 17.61
CA GLU A 567 -5.87 -13.26 16.42
C GLU A 567 -4.81 -12.34 15.78
N PRO A 568 -4.50 -12.50 14.49
CA PRO A 568 -3.57 -11.62 13.81
C PRO A 568 -4.16 -10.22 13.67
N SER A 569 -3.29 -9.24 13.47
CA SER A 569 -3.72 -7.86 13.21
C SER A 569 -4.38 -7.75 11.83
N TYR A 570 -5.65 -7.32 11.81
CA TYR A 570 -6.46 -7.15 10.60
C TYR A 570 -6.46 -5.69 10.08
N GLN A 571 -5.47 -4.87 10.43
CA GLN A 571 -5.48 -3.40 10.23
C GLN A 571 -5.84 -2.91 8.82
N TYR A 572 -5.61 -3.72 7.79
CA TYR A 572 -5.88 -3.37 6.39
C TYR A 572 -6.96 -4.24 5.72
N LEU A 573 -7.53 -5.21 6.44
CA LEU A 573 -8.57 -6.07 5.89
C LEU A 573 -9.94 -5.50 6.23
N GLY A 574 -10.82 -5.52 5.24
CA GLY A 574 -12.22 -5.14 5.40
C GLY A 574 -13.12 -6.36 5.44
N ARG A 575 -12.91 -7.28 4.51
CA ARG A 575 -13.66 -8.53 4.44
C ARG A 575 -12.79 -9.62 3.82
N ALA A 576 -12.66 -10.74 4.53
CA ALA A 576 -11.88 -11.88 4.07
C ALA A 576 -12.32 -13.16 4.77
N ARG A 577 -12.27 -14.29 4.07
CA ARG A 577 -12.37 -15.64 4.64
C ARG A 577 -10.97 -16.21 4.81
N ILE A 578 -10.54 -16.32 6.06
CA ILE A 578 -9.15 -16.57 6.44
C ILE A 578 -9.03 -17.98 6.98
N LEU A 579 -8.15 -18.78 6.39
CA LEU A 579 -7.76 -20.08 6.91
C LEU A 579 -6.58 -19.90 7.86
N HIS A 580 -6.83 -20.05 9.15
CA HIS A 580 -5.82 -19.99 10.19
C HIS A 580 -5.25 -21.37 10.47
N VAL A 581 -3.94 -21.50 10.45
CA VAL A 581 -3.19 -22.71 10.82
C VAL A 581 -2.47 -22.42 12.13
N TYR A 582 -2.99 -23.00 13.21
CA TYR A 582 -2.44 -22.88 14.56
C TYR A 582 -1.72 -24.15 14.98
N ARG A 583 -0.80 -24.02 15.93
CA ARG A 583 -0.26 -25.15 16.67
C ARG A 583 -1.35 -25.69 17.60
N ASP A 584 -1.54 -27.00 17.56
CA ASP A 584 -2.47 -27.64 18.47
C ASP A 584 -1.94 -27.57 19.92
N ARG A 585 -2.81 -27.16 20.84
CA ARG A 585 -2.49 -26.94 22.26
C ARG A 585 -3.08 -28.02 23.18
N GLY A 586 -3.72 -29.06 22.64
CA GLY A 586 -4.08 -30.26 23.38
C GLY A 586 -5.30 -30.18 24.31
N ASP A 587 -5.76 -28.99 24.70
CA ASP A 587 -6.93 -28.86 25.60
C ASP A 587 -8.14 -28.24 24.92
N ASP A 588 -9.27 -28.96 25.04
CA ASP A 588 -10.67 -28.61 24.71
C ASP A 588 -11.10 -28.72 23.24
N GLU A 589 -11.28 -29.96 22.78
CA GLU A 589 -12.34 -30.22 21.80
C GLU A 589 -13.68 -30.15 22.55
N ALA A 590 -14.40 -29.03 22.43
CA ALA A 590 -15.84 -29.11 22.61
C ALA A 590 -16.33 -30.18 21.63
N LEU A 591 -16.89 -31.27 22.14
CA LEU A 591 -17.50 -32.34 21.35
C LEU A 591 -18.56 -31.71 20.45
N THR A 592 -18.17 -31.33 19.23
CA THR A 592 -19.13 -31.00 18.19
C THR A 592 -19.94 -32.26 17.96
N PRO A 593 -21.28 -32.22 18.09
CA PRO A 593 -22.10 -33.40 17.89
C PRO A 593 -21.79 -33.98 16.52
N THR A 594 -21.47 -35.26 16.50
CA THR A 594 -21.24 -36.02 15.27
C THR A 594 -22.49 -35.86 14.41
N PRO A 595 -22.40 -35.40 13.16
CA PRO A 595 -23.59 -35.27 12.33
C PRO A 595 -24.24 -36.65 12.15
N ASP A 596 -25.56 -36.74 12.39
CA ASP A 596 -26.33 -37.99 12.41
C ASP A 596 -26.37 -38.73 11.06
N VAL A 597 -25.81 -38.14 9.99
CA VAL A 597 -25.88 -38.66 8.62
C VAL A 597 -24.50 -39.13 8.13
N PRO A 598 -24.30 -40.43 7.86
CA PRO A 598 -23.02 -41.01 7.42
C PRO A 598 -22.47 -40.41 6.11
N GLU A 599 -23.32 -39.82 5.27
CA GLU A 599 -22.94 -39.17 4.02
C GLU A 599 -22.07 -37.92 4.23
N GLN A 600 -22.02 -37.35 5.44
CA GLN A 600 -21.14 -36.24 5.80
C GLN A 600 -19.77 -36.70 6.32
N LEU A 601 -19.60 -38.00 6.63
CA LEU A 601 -18.42 -38.56 7.30
C LEU A 601 -17.45 -39.30 6.38
N LEU A 602 -17.75 -39.45 5.08
CA LEU A 602 -16.96 -40.29 4.20
C LEU A 602 -16.42 -39.55 2.97
N SER A 603 -15.15 -39.20 3.02
CA SER A 603 -14.25 -39.58 1.93
C SER A 603 -13.06 -40.30 2.55
N PRO A 604 -12.88 -41.61 2.32
CA PRO A 604 -11.70 -42.31 2.81
C PRO A 604 -10.45 -41.61 2.29
N VAL A 605 -9.51 -41.36 3.20
CA VAL A 605 -8.20 -40.79 2.89
C VAL A 605 -7.49 -41.76 1.94
N GLY A 606 -7.63 -41.51 0.64
CA GLY A 606 -6.86 -42.19 -0.39
C GLY A 606 -5.40 -41.82 -0.19
N SER A 607 -4.61 -42.78 0.27
CA SER A 607 -3.15 -42.68 0.31
C SER A 607 -2.62 -42.55 -1.13
N PHE A 608 -2.42 -41.31 -1.59
CA PHE A 608 -1.46 -40.96 -2.64
C PHE A 608 -0.04 -40.92 -2.09
#